data_AF-A0A960JXL3-F1
#
_entry.id   AF-A0A960JXL3-F1
#
_cell.length_a   1.000
_cell.length_b   1.000
_cell.length_c   1.000
_cell.angle_alpha   90.00
_cell.angle_beta   90.00
_cell.angle_gamma   90.00
#
_symmetry.space_group_name_H-M   'P 1'
#
loop_
_entity.id
_entity.type
_entity.pdbx_description
1 polymer ?
#
loop_
_entity_poly.entity_id
_entity_poly.type
_entity_poly.pdbx_seq_one_letter_code
_entity_poly.pdbx_strand_id
1 'polypeptide(L)' 'MAARHAEFHRIGVGGWLRASVLGANDGVVSIASLVVGVAAAESSSGAVVTAGLAGLVGGALSMAVGEYVSVSSQ' A
#
# COMPACT_ATOMS: atom_id res chain seq x y z
N MET A 1 -16.17 -30.07 30.59
CA MET A 1 -15.85 -28.66 30.30
C MET A 1 -14.48 -28.63 29.64
N ALA A 2 -14.39 -28.38 28.33
CA ALA A 2 -13.11 -28.30 27.64
C ALA A 2 -12.47 -26.94 27.93
N ALA A 3 -11.29 -26.94 28.53
CA ALA A 3 -10.50 -25.73 28.73
C ALA A 3 -10.08 -25.19 27.36
N ARG A 4 -10.52 -23.97 27.04
CA ARG A 4 -10.03 -23.27 25.84
C ARG A 4 -8.55 -23.00 26.02
N HIS A 5 -7.73 -23.62 25.17
CA HIS A 5 -6.31 -23.35 25.06
C HIS A 5 -6.16 -21.95 24.47
N ALA A 6 -5.72 -20.98 25.28
CA ALA A 6 -5.43 -19.63 24.82
C ALA A 6 -4.06 -19.66 24.14
N GLU A 7 -4.05 -19.87 22.82
CA GLU A 7 -2.85 -19.64 22.01
C GLU A 7 -2.56 -18.14 21.95
N PHE A 8 -1.44 -17.73 22.54
CA PHE A 8 -0.89 -16.40 22.35
C PHE A 8 -0.29 -16.29 20.94
N HIS A 9 -1.14 -16.09 19.95
CA HIS A 9 -0.70 -15.72 18.61
C HIS A 9 0.00 -14.35 18.71
N ARG A 10 1.32 -14.27 18.50
CA ARG A 10 2.07 -12.99 18.45
C ARG A 10 1.70 -12.22 17.17
N ILE A 11 0.48 -11.69 17.12
CA ILE A 11 -0.04 -10.92 15.99
C ILE A 11 0.66 -9.56 15.80
N GLY A 12 1.37 -9.04 16.80
CA GLY A 12 1.98 -7.70 16.76
C GLY A 12 3.18 -7.53 15.81
N VAL A 13 3.99 -8.58 15.59
CA VAL A 13 5.20 -8.48 14.73
C VAL A 13 4.92 -8.89 13.27
N GLY A 14 3.73 -9.41 12.98
CA GLY A 14 3.33 -9.82 11.62
C GLY A 14 2.53 -8.74 10.86
N GLY A 15 1.76 -7.91 11.58
CA GLY A 15 0.84 -6.93 10.97
C GLY A 15 1.55 -5.90 10.08
N TRP A 16 2.53 -5.19 10.62
CA TRP A 16 3.34 -4.20 9.90
C TRP A 16 4.08 -4.77 8.67
N LEU A 17 4.59 -6.01 8.75
CA LEU A 17 5.27 -6.68 7.65
C LEU A 17 4.26 -7.04 6.55
N ARG A 18 3.10 -7.58 6.92
CA ARG A 18 2.02 -7.88 5.98
C ARG A 18 1.52 -6.62 5.28
N ALA A 19 1.28 -5.54 6.02
CA ALA A 19 0.87 -4.25 5.47
C ALA A 19 1.93 -3.69 4.51
N SER A 20 3.22 -3.82 4.87
CA SER A 20 4.34 -3.39 4.02
C SER A 20 4.44 -4.20 2.72
N VAL A 21 4.31 -5.53 2.78
CA VAL A 21 4.40 -6.41 1.59
C VAL A 21 3.20 -6.21 0.66
N LEU A 22 1.99 -6.17 1.21
CA LEU A 22 0.78 -5.92 0.40
C LEU A 22 0.79 -4.51 -0.18
N GLY A 23 1.19 -3.51 0.60
CA GLY A 23 1.34 -2.14 0.12
C GLY A 23 2.38 -2.02 -0.99
N ALA A 24 3.52 -2.71 -0.89
CA ALA A 24 4.52 -2.74 -1.96
C ALA A 24 3.98 -3.43 -3.23
N ASN A 25 3.30 -4.57 -3.09
CA ASN A 25 2.67 -5.28 -4.20
C ASN A 25 1.68 -4.38 -4.95
N ASP A 26 0.74 -3.79 -4.20
CA ASP A 26 -0.32 -2.97 -4.78
C ASP A 26 0.25 -1.66 -5.35
N GLY A 27 1.26 -1.10 -4.67
CA GLY A 27 1.97 0.11 -5.11
C GLY A 27 2.66 -0.07 -6.46
N VAL A 28 3.41 -1.17 -6.66
CA VAL A 28 4.10 -1.41 -7.94
C VAL A 28 3.09 -1.54 -9.09
N VAL A 29 2.06 -2.36 -8.91
CA VAL A 29 1.04 -2.60 -9.96
C VAL A 29 0.28 -1.31 -10.28
N SER A 30 -0.10 -0.55 -9.26
CA SER A 30 -0.88 0.68 -9.43
C SER A 30 -0.07 1.77 -10.13
N ILE A 31 1.19 2.01 -9.73
CA ILE A 31 2.03 3.03 -10.35
C ILE A 31 2.46 2.63 -11.76
N ALA A 32 2.77 1.35 -12.00
CA ALA A 32 3.06 0.88 -13.35
C ALA A 32 1.87 1.08 -14.29
N SER A 33 0.66 0.71 -13.85
CA SER A 33 -0.57 0.89 -14.63
C SER A 33 -0.88 2.36 -14.90
N LEU A 34 -0.68 3.22 -13.89
CA LEU A 34 -0.84 4.67 -14.03
C LEU A 34 0.15 5.24 -15.05
N VAL A 35 1.44 4.92 -14.93
CA VAL A 35 2.49 5.42 -15.83
C VAL A 35 2.24 4.95 -17.26
N VAL A 36 1.88 3.67 -17.46
CA VAL A 36 1.53 3.14 -18.78
C VAL A 36 0.30 3.85 -19.36
N GLY A 37 -0.74 4.06 -18.55
CA GLY A 37 -1.95 4.77 -18.99
C GLY A 37 -1.69 6.23 -19.38
N VAL A 38 -0.89 6.94 -18.59
CA VAL A 38 -0.50 8.32 -18.90
C VAL A 38 0.38 8.38 -20.14
N ALA A 39 1.37 7.50 -20.26
CA ALA A 39 2.24 7.42 -21.44
C ALA A 39 1.48 7.05 -22.72
N ALA A 40 0.37 6.30 -22.61
CA ALA A 40 -0.50 5.99 -23.74
C ALA A 40 -1.36 7.19 -24.16
N ALA A 41 -1.72 8.06 -23.22
CA ALA A 41 -2.56 9.24 -23.48
C ALA A 41 -1.74 10.49 -23.85
N GLU A 42 -0.50 10.59 -23.40
CA GLU A 42 0.40 11.69 -23.69
C GLU A 42 1.87 11.26 -23.80
N SER A 43 2.55 11.82 -24.79
CA SER A 43 3.94 11.54 -25.19
C SER A 43 5.00 12.35 -24.44
N SER A 44 4.64 13.41 -23.72
CA SER A 44 5.58 14.21 -22.92
C SER A 44 6.17 13.38 -21.77
N SER A 45 7.46 13.05 -21.87
CA SER A 45 8.22 12.39 -20.80
C SER A 45 8.13 13.14 -19.47
N GLY A 46 8.07 14.48 -19.53
CA GLY A 46 7.89 15.32 -18.35
C GLY A 46 6.58 14.99 -17.63
N ALA A 47 5.47 14.95 -18.37
CA ALA A 47 4.15 14.66 -17.83
C ALA A 47 4.05 13.24 -17.23
N VAL A 48 4.65 12.25 -17.90
CA VAL A 48 4.69 10.86 -17.42
C VAL A 48 5.44 10.75 -16.09
N VAL A 49 6.61 11.41 -15.98
CA VAL A 49 7.43 11.38 -14.76
C VAL A 49 6.74 12.10 -13.60
N THR A 50 6.16 13.29 -13.82
CA THR A 50 5.41 13.99 -12.77
C THR A 50 4.20 13.20 -12.31
N ALA A 51 3.43 12.62 -13.23
CA ALA A 51 2.29 11.78 -12.87
C ALA A 51 2.70 10.55 -12.06
N GLY A 52 3.77 9.86 -12.47
CA GLY A 52 4.31 8.71 -11.75
C GLY A 52 4.78 9.06 -10.33
N LEU A 53 5.54 10.16 -10.18
CA LEU A 53 6.00 10.64 -8.87
C LEU A 53 4.84 11.08 -7.97
N ALA A 54 3.89 11.84 -8.51
CA ALA A 54 2.71 12.27 -7.77
C ALA A 54 1.87 11.07 -7.31
N GLY A 55 1.66 10.10 -8.20
CA GLY A 55 0.97 8.85 -7.88
C GLY A 55 1.70 8.05 -6.80
N LEU A 56 3.03 7.93 -6.88
CA LEU A 56 3.83 7.21 -5.90
C LEU A 56 3.71 7.84 -4.51
N VAL A 57 3.92 9.16 -4.43
CA VAL A 57 3.86 9.88 -3.15
C VAL A 57 2.45 9.84 -2.58
N GLY A 58 1.43 10.14 -3.39
CA GLY A 58 0.02 10.10 -2.97
C GLY A 58 -0.42 8.70 -2.54
N GLY A 59 -0.04 7.66 -3.30
CA GLY A 59 -0.35 6.27 -2.99
C GLY A 59 0.30 5.80 -1.70
N ALA A 60 1.59 6.09 -1.50
CA ALA A 60 2.32 5.73 -0.28
C ALA A 60 1.70 6.42 0.95
N LEU A 61 1.37 7.71 0.85
CA LEU A 61 0.70 8.45 1.92
C LEU A 61 -0.68 7.86 2.23
N SER A 62 -1.49 7.55 1.21
CA SER A 62 -2.81 6.96 1.42
C SER A 62 -2.73 5.58 2.10
N MET A 63 -1.75 4.75 1.75
CA MET A 63 -1.55 3.44 2.37
C MET A 63 -1.09 3.57 3.82
N ALA A 64 -0.15 4.48 4.09
CA ALA A 64 0.34 4.74 5.46
C ALA A 64 -0.77 5.30 6.37
N VAL A 65 -1.55 6.26 5.88
CA VAL A 65 -2.69 6.84 6.62
C VAL A 65 -3.79 5.79 6.81
N GLY A 66 -4.10 4.99 5.80
CA GLY A 66 -5.09 3.92 5.89
C GLY A 66 -4.74 2.92 6.99
N GLU A 67 -3.47 2.49 7.06
CA GLU A 67 -3.00 1.60 8.13
C GLU A 67 -3.07 2.28 9.50
N TYR A 68 -2.64 3.54 9.61
CA TYR A 68 -2.70 4.29 10.88
C TYR A 68 -4.14 4.42 11.42
N VAL A 69 -5.09 4.77 10.56
CA VAL A 69 -6.51 4.89 10.94
C VAL A 69 -7.11 3.53 11.29
N SER A 70 -6.75 2.47 10.57
CA SER A 70 -7.18 1.09 10.86
C SER A 70 -6.70 0.61 12.23
N VAL A 71 -5.46 0.93 12.62
CA VAL A 71 -4.93 0.60 13.95
C VAL A 71 -5.59 1.45 15.03
N SER A 72 -5.86 2.72 14.74
CA SER A 72 -6.49 3.65 15.70
C SER A 72 -7.97 3.34 15.98
N SER A 73 -8.63 2.56 15.11
CA SER A 73 -10.05 2.22 15.22
C SER A 73 -10.31 0.79 15.73
N GLN A 74 -9.26 0.01 15.98
CA GLN A 74 -9.31 -1.29 16.67
C GLN A 74 -9.24 -1.10 18.18
#